data_AF-A0A7C5MHM4-F1
#
_entry.id   AF-A0A7C5MHM4-F1
#
_cell.length_a   1.000
_cell.length_b   1.000
_cell.length_c   1.000
_cell.angle_alpha   90.00
_cell.angle_beta   90.00
_cell.angle_gamma   90.00
#
_symmetry.space_group_name_H-M   'P 1'
#
loop_
_entity.id
_entity.type
_entity.pdbx_description
1 polymer ?
#
loop_
_entity_poly.entity_id
_entity_poly.type
_entity_poly.pdbx_seq_one_letter_code
_entity_poly.pdbx_strand_id
1 'polypeptide(L)'
;MSLLRLVKNKFFLAGFLFLFHLILISSQVPLGSKQTLLEKMAFQLFSPVQKMVVSGINFLKSTHAEINQLTFLREENQQLKKEIFFLAQEKQILSRKLRYYRSEKELEENLAGLRQMVIPARLLGFETANFYRSGVINRGYQDRVVKNLP
;
A
#
# COMPACT_ATOMS: atom_id res chain seq x y z
N MET A 1 12.13 38.38 -11.15
CA MET A 1 12.33 39.85 -11.08
C MET A 1 11.17 40.46 -10.31
N SER A 2 11.44 41.21 -9.23
CA SER A 2 10.39 41.75 -8.36
C SER A 2 9.50 42.77 -9.10
N LEU A 3 8.18 42.63 -8.96
CA LEU A 3 7.15 43.54 -9.52
C LEU A 3 7.45 45.03 -9.23
N LEU A 4 8.08 45.31 -8.08
CA LEU A 4 8.49 46.66 -7.67
C LEU A 4 9.56 47.30 -8.58
N ARG A 5 10.41 46.50 -9.25
CA ARG A 5 11.40 47.04 -10.21
C ARG A 5 10.77 47.35 -11.57
N LEU A 6 9.75 46.59 -11.97
CA LEU A 6 9.01 46.84 -13.21
C LEU A 6 8.24 48.17 -13.14
N VAL A 7 7.60 48.45 -12.01
CA VAL A 7 6.83 49.69 -11.78
C VAL A 7 7.74 50.94 -11.67
N LYS A 8 8.97 50.79 -11.16
CA LYS A 8 9.95 51.89 -11.07
C LYS A 8 10.46 52.35 -12.44
N ASN A 9 10.36 51.51 -13.47
CA ASN A 9 10.87 51.82 -14.78
C ASN A 9 9.85 52.69 -15.54
N LYS A 10 10.12 54.00 -15.63
CA LYS A 10 9.22 55.01 -16.18
C LYS A 10 8.70 54.67 -17.59
N PHE A 11 9.52 54.00 -18.40
CA PHE A 11 9.14 53.56 -19.75
C PHE A 11 8.14 52.41 -19.76
N PHE A 12 8.29 51.44 -18.85
CA PHE A 12 7.34 50.33 -18.71
C PHE A 12 6.01 50.83 -18.14
N LEU A 13 6.06 51.72 -17.16
CA LEU A 13 4.87 52.34 -16.58
C LEU A 13 4.11 53.18 -17.62
N ALA A 14 4.82 54.00 -18.41
CA ALA A 14 4.24 54.80 -19.47
C ALA A 14 3.63 53.92 -20.58
N GLY A 15 4.33 52.86 -20.99
CA GLY A 15 3.82 51.89 -21.97
C GLY A 15 2.56 51.18 -21.48
N PHE A 16 2.53 50.76 -20.22
CA PHE A 16 1.36 50.12 -19.61
C PHE A 16 0.17 51.09 -19.50
N LEU A 17 0.39 52.33 -19.06
CA LEU A 17 -0.63 53.37 -18.99
C LEU A 17 -1.21 53.72 -20.36
N PHE A 18 -0.35 53.77 -21.40
CA PHE A 18 -0.76 54.02 -22.77
C PHE A 18 -1.64 52.88 -23.31
N LEU A 19 -1.22 51.63 -23.10
CA LEU A 19 -2.00 50.42 -23.42
C LEU A 19 -3.35 50.41 -22.71
N PHE A 20 -3.36 50.74 -21.42
CA PHE A 20 -4.58 50.81 -20.62
C PHE A 20 -5.56 51.87 -21.13
N HIS A 21 -5.07 53.04 -21.53
CA HIS A 21 -5.89 54.08 -22.14
C HIS A 21 -6.46 53.66 -23.50
N LEU A 22 -5.66 52.97 -24.33
CA LEU A 22 -6.12 52.39 -25.60
C LEU A 22 -7.28 51.41 -25.40
N ILE A 23 -7.20 50.55 -24.39
CA ILE A 23 -8.26 49.59 -24.03
C ILE A 23 -9.51 50.32 -23.54
N LEU A 24 -9.36 51.36 -22.71
CA LEU A 24 -10.49 52.17 -22.23
C LEU A 24 -11.22 52.89 -23.36
N ILE A 25 -10.47 53.49 -24.31
CA ILE A 25 -11.05 54.15 -25.48
C ILE A 25 -11.78 53.13 -26.36
N SER A 26 -11.18 51.94 -26.56
CA SER A 26 -11.80 50.85 -27.31
C SER A 26 -13.09 50.34 -26.65
N SER A 27 -13.16 50.32 -25.32
CA SER A 27 -14.35 49.89 -24.55
C SER A 27 -15.51 50.89 -24.63
N GLN A 28 -15.22 52.17 -24.86
CA GLN A 28 -16.23 53.23 -24.97
C GLN A 28 -16.86 53.36 -26.37
N VAL A 29 -16.46 52.53 -27.34
CA VAL A 29 -17.06 52.49 -28.67
C VAL A 29 -18.26 51.54 -28.67
N PRO A 30 -19.48 52.00 -29.01
CA PRO A 30 -20.68 51.17 -28.93
C PRO A 30 -20.64 50.02 -29.95
N LEU A 31 -20.86 48.80 -29.44
CA LEU A 31 -20.80 47.47 -30.10
C LEU A 31 -21.78 47.23 -31.28
N GLY A 32 -22.38 48.28 -31.86
CA GLY A 32 -23.50 48.17 -32.80
C GLY A 32 -23.22 48.50 -34.27
N SER A 33 -22.00 48.89 -34.65
CA SER A 33 -21.65 49.18 -36.05
C SER A 33 -20.45 48.36 -36.50
N LYS A 34 -20.45 47.96 -37.79
CA LYS A 34 -19.46 47.07 -38.43
C LYS A 34 -18.04 47.31 -37.88
N GLN A 35 -17.40 46.25 -37.37
CA GLN A 35 -16.06 46.27 -36.78
C GLN A 35 -15.15 47.26 -37.51
N THR A 36 -14.73 48.28 -36.78
CA THR A 36 -13.88 49.33 -37.38
C THR A 36 -12.51 48.73 -37.71
N LEU A 37 -11.85 49.23 -38.76
CA LEU A 37 -10.51 48.77 -39.18
C LEU A 37 -9.49 48.80 -38.02
N LEU A 38 -9.63 49.76 -37.11
CA LEU A 38 -8.83 49.87 -35.89
C LEU A 38 -9.07 48.73 -34.92
N GLU A 39 -10.32 48.37 -34.68
CA GLU A 39 -10.69 47.25 -33.81
C GLU A 39 -10.15 45.92 -34.37
N LYS A 40 -10.20 45.75 -35.70
CA LYS A 40 -9.67 44.56 -36.38
C LYS A 40 -8.15 44.47 -36.28
N MET A 41 -7.43 45.58 -36.44
CA MET A 41 -5.97 45.63 -36.24
C MET A 41 -5.58 45.40 -34.77
N ALA A 42 -6.32 45.97 -33.82
CA ALA A 42 -6.10 45.73 -32.40
C ALA A 42 -6.31 44.24 -32.06
N PHE A 43 -7.43 43.65 -32.48
CA PHE A 43 -7.66 42.21 -32.28
C PHE A 43 -6.56 41.35 -32.91
N GLN A 44 -6.07 41.70 -34.10
CA GLN A 44 -5.02 40.94 -34.78
C GLN A 44 -3.65 41.06 -34.11
N LEU A 45 -3.35 42.21 -33.49
CA LEU A 45 -2.13 42.44 -32.69
C LEU A 45 -2.20 41.75 -31.33
N PHE A 46 -3.36 41.73 -30.68
CA PHE A 46 -3.52 41.21 -29.31
C PHE A 46 -3.93 39.72 -29.25
N SER A 47 -4.54 39.18 -30.31
CA SER A 47 -4.93 37.76 -30.38
C SER A 47 -3.78 36.77 -30.12
N PRO A 48 -2.55 36.97 -30.67
CA PRO A 48 -1.41 36.10 -30.37
C PRO A 48 -1.03 36.12 -28.88
N VAL A 49 -1.05 37.32 -28.26
CA VAL A 49 -0.72 37.51 -26.85
C VAL A 49 -1.75 36.82 -25.96
N GLN A 50 -3.04 36.96 -26.30
CA GLN A 50 -4.13 36.32 -25.58
C GLN A 50 -4.01 34.78 -25.64
N LYS A 51 -3.71 34.22 -26.81
CA LYS A 51 -3.46 32.78 -26.99
C LYS A 51 -2.26 32.29 -26.17
N MET A 52 -1.18 33.07 -26.09
CA MET A 52 -0.02 32.74 -25.25
C MET A 52 -0.36 32.72 -23.76
N VAL A 53 -1.11 33.71 -23.28
CA VAL A 53 -1.51 33.78 -21.86
C VAL A 53 -2.41 32.60 -21.48
N VAL A 54 -3.43 32.30 -22.30
CA VAL A 54 -4.34 31.16 -22.05
C VAL A 54 -3.57 29.84 -22.10
N SER A 55 -2.65 29.67 -23.05
CA SER A 55 -1.82 28.46 -23.15
C SER A 55 -0.91 28.30 -21.93
N GLY A 56 -0.30 29.38 -21.44
CA GLY A 56 0.54 29.36 -20.24
C GLY A 56 -0.25 29.01 -18.97
N ILE A 57 -1.46 29.56 -18.81
CA ILE A 57 -2.35 29.24 -17.69
C ILE A 57 -2.79 27.78 -17.74
N ASN A 58 -3.15 27.28 -18.92
CA ASN A 58 -3.55 25.88 -19.10
C ASN A 58 -2.39 24.92 -18.82
N PHE A 59 -1.17 25.26 -19.25
CA PHE A 59 0.03 24.48 -18.96
C PHE A 59 0.31 24.42 -17.45
N LEU A 60 0.26 25.56 -16.75
CA LEU A 60 0.42 25.61 -15.29
C LEU A 60 -0.63 24.77 -14.55
N LYS A 61 -1.89 24.80 -15.02
CA LYS A 61 -2.96 23.95 -14.46
C LYS A 61 -2.71 22.46 -14.67
N SER A 62 -2.25 22.05 -15.85
CA SER A 62 -1.93 20.63 -16.12
C SER A 62 -0.74 20.14 -15.28
N THR A 63 0.31 20.95 -15.15
CA THR A 63 1.48 20.57 -14.33
C THR A 63 1.10 20.44 -12.85
N HIS A 64 0.21 21.30 -12.35
CA HIS A 64 -0.24 21.23 -10.97
C HIS A 64 -1.07 19.97 -10.68
N ALA A 65 -1.86 19.50 -11.65
CA ALA A 65 -2.60 18.25 -11.54
C ALA A 65 -1.67 17.02 -11.51
N GLU A 66 -0.65 16.99 -12.36
CA GLU A 66 0.37 15.91 -12.36
C GLU A 66 1.16 15.84 -11.04
N ILE A 67 1.53 16.99 -10.46
CA ILE A 67 2.25 17.03 -9.18
C ILE A 67 1.39 16.44 -8.05
N ASN A 68 0.10 16.78 -8.01
CA ASN A 68 -0.83 16.23 -7.01
C ASN A 68 -1.05 14.72 -7.20
N GLN A 69 -1.05 14.24 -8.45
CA GLN A 69 -1.11 12.80 -8.73
C GLN A 69 0.13 12.07 -8.22
N LEU A 70 1.33 12.65 -8.36
CA LEU A 70 2.56 12.04 -7.86
C LEU A 70 2.57 11.90 -6.32
N THR A 71 2.04 12.89 -5.60
CA THR A 71 1.90 12.77 -4.13
C THR A 71 0.91 11.68 -3.74
N PHE A 72 -0.24 11.62 -4.41
CA PHE A 72 -1.24 10.58 -4.15
C PHE A 72 -0.69 9.17 -4.43
N LEU A 73 -0.05 8.97 -5.58
CA LEU A 73 0.56 7.69 -5.95
C LEU A 73 1.66 7.26 -4.97
N ARG A 74 2.37 8.22 -4.37
CA ARG A 74 3.40 7.94 -3.36
C ARG A 74 2.78 7.49 -2.04
N GLU A 75 1.69 8.12 -1.61
CA GLU A 75 0.93 7.72 -0.42
C GLU A 75 0.31 6.33 -0.61
N GLU A 76 -0.31 6.08 -1.76
CA GLU A 76 -0.88 4.78 -2.13
C GLU A 76 0.20 3.69 -2.13
N ASN A 77 1.37 3.96 -2.73
CA ASN A 77 2.50 3.01 -2.69
C ASN A 77 2.97 2.71 -1.26
N GLN A 78 2.97 3.70 -0.37
CA GLN A 78 3.36 3.49 1.02
C GLN A 78 2.32 2.66 1.78
N GLN A 79 1.03 2.86 1.52
CA GLN A 79 -0.04 2.05 2.10
C GLN A 79 0.04 0.59 1.61
N LEU A 80 0.15 0.38 0.30
CA LEU A 80 0.29 -0.96 -0.29
C LEU A 80 1.52 -1.70 0.25
N LYS A 81 2.65 -1.02 0.43
CA LYS A 81 3.85 -1.62 1.05
C LYS A 81 3.60 -2.07 2.49
N LYS A 82 2.84 -1.30 3.28
CA LYS A 82 2.47 -1.69 4.64
C LYS A 82 1.56 -2.91 4.63
N GLU A 83 0.54 -2.93 3.77
CA GLU A 83 -0.38 -4.06 3.65
C GLU A 83 0.36 -5.35 3.26
N ILE A 84 1.24 -5.28 2.24
CA ILE A 84 2.07 -6.41 1.82
C ILE A 84 2.92 -6.92 2.98
N PHE A 85 3.51 -6.03 3.77
CA PHE A 85 4.32 -6.41 4.93
C PHE A 85 3.49 -7.15 5.99
N PHE A 86 2.29 -6.66 6.32
CA PHE A 86 1.42 -7.34 7.29
C PHE A 86 0.91 -8.68 6.76
N LEU A 87 0.45 -8.73 5.51
CA LEU A 87 0.01 -9.97 4.86
C LEU A 87 1.12 -11.03 4.79
N ALA A 88 2.36 -10.61 4.51
CA ALA A 88 3.50 -11.52 4.51
C ALA A 88 3.76 -12.12 5.90
N GLN A 89 3.66 -11.31 6.96
CA GLN A 89 3.79 -11.79 8.34
C GLN A 89 2.66 -12.74 8.73
N GLU A 90 1.41 -12.41 8.42
CA GLU A 90 0.27 -13.28 8.68
C GLU A 90 0.42 -14.63 7.97
N LYS A 91 0.78 -14.61 6.68
CA LYS A 91 1.05 -15.81 5.90
C LYS A 91 2.13 -16.67 6.57
N GLN A 92 3.21 -16.05 7.04
CA GLN A 92 4.30 -16.77 7.70
C GLN A 92 3.82 -17.41 9.01
N ILE A 93 3.06 -16.70 9.84
CA ILE A 93 2.49 -17.22 11.09
C ILE A 93 1.55 -18.40 10.80
N LEU A 94 0.64 -18.24 9.84
CA LEU A 94 -0.31 -19.28 9.46
C LEU A 94 0.40 -20.52 8.93
N SER A 95 1.43 -20.34 8.10
CA SER A 95 2.25 -21.43 7.57
C SER A 95 3.00 -22.18 8.66
N ARG A 96 3.49 -21.49 9.70
CA ARG A 96 4.13 -22.12 10.86
C ARG A 96 3.12 -22.92 11.67
N LYS A 97 1.95 -22.34 11.95
CA LYS A 97 0.88 -23.00 12.69
C LYS A 97 0.40 -24.28 11.99
N LEU A 98 0.24 -24.21 10.67
CA LEU A 98 -0.17 -25.35 9.86
C LEU A 98 0.89 -26.47 9.88
N ARG A 99 2.18 -26.10 9.83
CA ARG A 99 3.28 -27.07 9.93
C ARG A 99 3.32 -27.75 11.30
N TYR A 100 3.10 -26.98 12.37
CA TYR A 100 3.01 -27.51 13.73
C TYR A 100 1.88 -28.54 13.86
N TYR A 101 0.66 -28.21 13.43
CA TYR A 101 -0.46 -29.16 13.49
C TYR A 101 -0.25 -30.40 12.62
N ARG A 102 0.39 -30.27 11.45
CA ARG A 102 0.76 -31.44 10.65
C ARG A 102 1.74 -32.34 11.40
N SER A 103 2.78 -31.77 12.00
CA SER A 103 3.73 -32.57 12.79
C SER A 103 3.09 -33.21 14.02
N GLU A 104 2.13 -32.54 14.66
CA GLU A 104 1.38 -33.11 15.78
C GLU A 104 0.50 -34.28 15.34
N LYS A 105 -0.19 -34.15 14.19
CA LYS A 105 -0.99 -35.23 13.60
C LYS A 105 -0.13 -36.42 13.18
N GLU A 106 1.02 -36.17 12.55
CA GLU A 106 1.98 -37.22 12.19
C GLU A 106 2.51 -37.94 13.44
N LEU A 107 2.81 -37.21 14.51
CA LEU A 107 3.19 -37.81 15.80
C LEU A 107 2.04 -38.64 16.38
N GLU A 108 0.80 -38.14 16.35
CA GLU A 108 -0.37 -38.87 16.84
C GLU A 108 -0.60 -40.16 16.05
N GLU A 109 -0.50 -40.13 14.73
CA GLU A 109 -0.61 -41.29 13.85
C GLU A 109 0.49 -42.34 14.16
N ASN A 110 1.74 -41.90 14.32
CA ASN A 110 2.86 -42.77 14.68
C ASN A 110 2.68 -43.39 16.08
N LEU A 111 2.20 -42.61 17.04
CA LEU A 111 1.92 -43.08 18.40
C LEU A 111 0.68 -43.97 18.46
N ALA A 112 -0.33 -43.77 17.60
CA ALA A 112 -1.50 -44.63 17.54
C ALA A 112 -1.12 -46.07 17.16
N GLY A 113 -0.16 -46.26 16.26
CA GLY A 113 0.41 -47.57 15.94
C GLY A 113 1.13 -48.20 17.14
N LEU A 114 1.92 -47.42 17.89
CA LEU A 114 2.62 -47.89 19.09
C LEU A 114 1.69 -48.21 20.25
N ARG A 115 0.60 -47.46 20.43
CA ARG A 115 -0.42 -47.72 21.47
C ARG A 115 -1.07 -49.09 21.32
N GLN A 116 -1.14 -49.64 20.11
CA GLN A 116 -1.65 -50.99 19.87
C GLN A 116 -0.61 -52.09 20.18
N MET A 117 0.68 -51.73 20.23
CA MET A 117 1.79 -52.66 20.46
C MET A 117 2.30 -52.67 21.92
N VAL A 118 1.96 -51.66 22.74
CA VAL A 118 2.43 -51.55 24.12
C VAL A 118 1.28 -51.75 25.09
N ILE A 119 1.41 -52.72 26.00
CA ILE A 119 0.43 -52.98 27.07
C ILE A 119 0.92 -52.28 28.35
N PRO A 120 0.27 -51.19 28.80
CA PRO A 120 0.66 -50.54 30.05
C PRO A 120 0.32 -51.45 31.24
N ALA A 121 1.34 -51.77 32.03
CA ALA A 121 1.22 -52.59 33.23
C ALA A 121 1.82 -51.87 34.45
N ARG A 122 1.32 -52.19 35.63
CA ARG A 122 1.78 -51.71 36.93
C ARG A 122 2.37 -52.88 37.71
N LEU A 123 3.54 -52.67 38.32
CA LEU A 123 4.14 -53.63 39.25
C LEU A 123 3.31 -53.69 40.55
N LEU A 124 2.82 -54.88 40.88
CA LEU A 124 2.06 -55.17 42.11
C LEU A 124 2.96 -55.56 43.27
N GLY A 125 4.11 -56.19 42.99
CA GLY A 125 5.06 -56.60 44.01
C GLY A 125 6.19 -57.44 43.44
N PHE A 126 7.16 -57.75 44.29
CA PHE A 126 8.28 -58.63 43.97
C PHE A 126 8.07 -59.99 44.63
N GLU A 127 8.58 -61.03 43.99
CA GLU A 127 8.57 -62.36 44.58
C GLU A 127 9.60 -62.43 45.72
N THR A 128 9.18 -62.78 46.93
CA THR A 128 10.05 -62.73 48.13
C THR A 128 11.25 -63.67 48.02
N ALA A 129 11.13 -64.79 47.31
CA ALA A 129 12.22 -65.72 47.05
C ALA A 129 13.23 -65.22 46.01
N ASN A 130 12.86 -64.27 45.15
CA ASN A 130 13.66 -63.81 44.02
C ASN A 130 13.46 -62.31 43.76
N PHE A 131 13.61 -61.50 44.80
CA PHE A 131 13.24 -60.08 44.81
C PHE A 131 13.83 -59.26 43.66
N TYR A 132 15.08 -59.55 43.27
CA TYR A 132 15.78 -58.82 42.20
C TYR A 132 15.60 -59.42 40.80
N ARG A 133 14.93 -60.58 40.68
CA ARG A 133 14.83 -61.34 39.42
C ARG A 133 13.40 -61.50 38.91
N SER A 134 12.40 -61.34 39.78
CA SER A 134 10.99 -61.62 39.46
C SER A 134 10.07 -60.58 40.09
N GLY A 135 9.19 -60.01 39.27
CA GLY A 135 8.18 -59.04 39.65
C GLY A 135 6.82 -59.41 39.07
N VAL A 136 5.76 -59.19 39.84
CA VAL A 136 4.38 -59.48 39.45
C VAL A 136 3.72 -58.20 38.98
N ILE A 137 3.14 -58.22 37.78
CA ILE A 137 2.42 -57.09 37.19
C ILE A 137 0.91 -57.30 37.23
N ASN A 138 0.15 -56.21 37.10
CA ASN A 138 -1.33 -56.24 37.09
C ASN A 138 -1.95 -56.60 35.72
N ARG A 139 -1.22 -57.34 34.89
CA ARG A 139 -1.65 -57.76 33.55
C ARG A 139 -1.36 -59.23 33.33
N GLY A 140 -2.20 -59.89 32.54
CA GLY A 140 -2.07 -61.31 32.26
C GLY A 140 -2.54 -61.70 30.87
N TYR A 141 -2.85 -62.99 30.70
CA TYR A 141 -3.24 -63.56 29.41
C TYR A 141 -4.49 -62.88 28.80
N GLN A 142 -5.46 -62.49 29.63
CA GLN A 142 -6.67 -61.77 29.20
C GLN A 142 -6.33 -60.38 28.61
N ASP A 143 -5.22 -59.78 29.04
CA ASP A 143 -4.69 -58.52 28.51
C ASP A 143 -3.73 -58.74 27.32
N ARG A 144 -3.67 -59.97 26.77
CA ARG A 144 -2.78 -60.40 25.66
C ARG A 144 -1.29 -60.46 26.02
N VAL A 145 -0.96 -60.56 27.30
CA VAL A 145 0.42 -60.83 27.73
C VAL A 145 0.78 -62.27 27.40
N VAL A 146 1.84 -62.45 26.60
CA VAL A 146 2.38 -63.76 26.21
C VAL A 146 3.82 -63.93 26.70
N LYS A 147 4.26 -65.18 26.88
CA LYS A 147 5.64 -65.48 27.27
C LYS A 147 6.60 -64.97 26.19
N ASN A 148 7.71 -64.34 26.59
CA ASN A 148 8.67 -63.67 25.70
C ASN A 148 8.12 -62.44 24.95
N LEU A 149 7.06 -61.81 25.46
CA LEU A 149 6.76 -60.43 25.10
C LEU A 149 7.93 -59.55 25.60
N PRO A 150 8.57 -58.76 24.71
CA PRO A 150 9.70 -57.92 25.09
C PRO A 150 9.30 -56.76 26.02
#